data_AF-A0AAE3F4V6-F1
#
_entry.id   AF-A0AAE3F4V6-F1
#
_cell.length_a   1.000
_cell.length_b   1.000
_cell.length_c   1.000
_cell.angle_alpha   90.00
_cell.angle_beta   90.00
_cell.angle_gamma   90.00
#
_symmetry.space_group_name_H-M   'P 1'
#
loop_
_entity.id
_entity.type
_entity.pdbx_description
1 polymer ?
#
loop_
_entity_poly.entity_id
_entity_poly.type
_entity_poly.pdbx_seq_one_letter_code
_entity_poly.pdbx_strand_id
1 'polypeptide(L)' 'FEAGGINPDYYFVSESFSDLPYDYDRPGSNRQPIHLLQRNGNIREISSQSMIIQSITGINRQDYKLYYPKELV' A
#
# COMPACT_ATOMS: atom_id res chain seq x y z
N PHE A 1 -11.96 21.67 -13.71
CA PHE A 1 -10.66 22.30 -13.44
C PHE A 1 -10.37 23.41 -14.45
N GLU A 2 -10.30 23.11 -15.76
CA GLU A 2 -10.09 24.13 -16.80
C GLU A 2 -11.16 25.24 -16.80
N ALA A 3 -12.44 24.87 -16.69
CA ALA A 3 -13.54 25.83 -16.57
C ALA A 3 -13.47 26.73 -15.31
N GLY A 4 -12.66 26.34 -14.31
CA GLY A 4 -12.38 27.12 -13.10
C GLY A 4 -11.03 27.84 -13.13
N GLY A 5 -10.34 27.89 -14.27
CA GLY A 5 -9.03 28.54 -14.40
C GLY A 5 -7.86 27.74 -13.83
N ILE A 6 -8.05 26.46 -13.53
CA ILE A 6 -7.03 25.59 -12.93
C ILE A 6 -6.37 24.77 -14.03
N ASN A 7 -5.06 24.96 -14.22
CA ASN A 7 -4.28 24.11 -15.12
C ASN A 7 -4.10 22.71 -14.50
N PRO A 8 -4.72 21.65 -15.06
CA PRO A 8 -4.67 20.32 -14.48
C PRO A 8 -3.25 19.73 -14.48
N ASP A 9 -2.42 20.02 -15.49
CA ASP A 9 -1.08 19.45 -15.58
C ASP A 9 -0.15 19.87 -14.43
N TYR A 10 -0.45 21.01 -13.79
CA TYR A 10 0.34 21.56 -12.69
C TYR A 10 -0.32 21.38 -11.32
N TYR A 11 -1.65 21.39 -11.26
CA TYR A 11 -2.39 21.44 -10.00
C TYR A 11 -3.21 20.19 -9.71
N PHE A 12 -3.16 19.19 -10.58
CA PHE A 12 -3.88 17.94 -10.43
C PHE A 12 -2.90 16.78 -10.38
N VAL A 13 -2.85 16.11 -9.24
CA VAL A 13 -2.05 14.89 -9.05
C VAL A 13 -2.95 13.83 -8.43
N SER A 14 -2.95 12.67 -9.06
CA SER A 14 -3.53 11.44 -8.53
C SER A 14 -2.39 10.54 -8.08
N GLU A 15 -2.41 10.12 -6.82
CA GLU A 15 -1.45 9.16 -6.27
C GLU A 15 -2.21 8.00 -5.65
N SER A 16 -1.70 6.79 -5.84
CA SER A 16 -2.14 5.59 -5.13
C SER A 16 -1.02 5.04 -4.26
N PHE A 17 -1.36 4.27 -3.21
CA PHE A 17 -0.38 3.49 -2.45
C PHE A 17 0.48 2.60 -3.35
N SER A 18 -0.02 2.23 -4.54
CA SER A 18 0.70 1.46 -5.54
C SER A 18 1.95 2.14 -6.08
N ASP A 19 1.95 3.46 -6.14
CA ASP A 19 3.02 4.29 -6.71
C ASP A 19 4.16 4.52 -5.72
N LEU A 20 3.93 4.27 -4.43
CA LEU A 20 4.94 4.38 -3.39
C LEU A 20 6.01 3.29 -3.52
N PRO A 21 7.29 3.60 -3.22
CA PRO A 21 8.41 2.66 -3.31
C PRO A 21 8.41 1.60 -2.19
N TYR A 22 7.42 1.60 -1.30
CA TYR A 22 7.33 0.66 -0.19
C TYR A 22 6.69 -0.67 -0.62
N ASP A 23 7.33 -1.78 -0.24
CA ASP A 23 6.83 -3.13 -0.48
C ASP A 23 5.70 -3.45 0.52
N TYR A 24 4.47 -3.22 0.07
CA TYR A 24 3.26 -3.57 0.82
C TYR A 24 2.78 -4.98 0.45
N ASP A 25 2.13 -5.61 1.42
CA ASP A 25 1.53 -6.94 1.29
C ASP A 25 0.23 -6.86 0.47
N ARG A 26 0.36 -6.61 -0.84
CA ARG A 26 -0.77 -6.46 -1.78
C ARG A 26 -1.16 -7.82 -2.36
N PRO A 27 -2.46 -8.07 -2.61
CA PRO A 27 -2.88 -9.23 -3.40
C PRO A 27 -2.19 -9.24 -4.76
N GLY A 28 -1.42 -10.29 -5.07
CA GLY A 28 -0.64 -10.39 -6.32
C GLY A 28 0.77 -9.78 -6.28
N SER A 29 1.22 -9.27 -5.11
CA SER A 29 2.62 -8.91 -4.90
C SER A 29 3.52 -10.15 -4.82
N ASN A 30 4.72 -10.10 -5.41
CA ASN A 30 5.77 -11.13 -5.27
C ASN A 30 6.55 -11.00 -3.94
N ARG A 31 5.84 -10.65 -2.86
CA ARG A 31 6.44 -10.50 -1.54
C ARG A 31 7.14 -11.80 -1.14
N GLN A 32 8.41 -11.69 -0.77
CA GLN A 32 9.16 -12.84 -0.25
C GLN A 32 8.66 -13.17 1.16
N PRO A 33 8.36 -14.45 1.47
CA PRO A 33 7.91 -14.86 2.79
C PRO A 33 9.02 -14.67 3.84
N ILE A 34 8.62 -14.34 5.07
CA ILE A 34 9.53 -14.31 6.22
C ILE A 34 9.41 -15.63 6.96
N HIS A 35 10.54 -16.33 7.10
CA HIS A 35 10.60 -17.63 7.75
C HIS A 35 11.17 -17.54 9.16
N LEU A 36 10.57 -18.27 10.09
CA LEU A 36 11.01 -18.45 11.46
C LEU A 36 11.62 -19.84 11.64
N LEU A 37 12.84 -19.90 12.17
CA LEU A 37 13.46 -21.13 12.64
C LEU A 37 12.99 -21.42 14.07
N GLN A 38 12.28 -22.53 14.26
CA GLN A 38 11.82 -22.99 15.57
C GLN A 38 12.92 -23.75 16.32
N ARG A 39 12.78 -23.87 17.64
CA ARG A 39 13.75 -24.58 18.50
C ARG A 39 13.93 -26.06 18.15
N ASN A 40 12.91 -26.69 17.56
CA ASN A 40 12.97 -28.07 17.08
C ASN A 40 13.61 -28.21 15.68
N GLY A 41 14.14 -27.12 15.12
CA GLY A 41 14.75 -27.09 13.78
C GLY A 41 13.76 -26.90 12.62
N ASN A 42 12.45 -26.88 12.89
CA ASN A 42 11.46 -26.68 11.83
C ASN A 42 11.40 -25.22 11.38
N ILE A 43 11.07 -25.02 10.11
CA ILE A 43 10.86 -23.70 9.53
C ILE A 43 9.36 -23.46 9.33
N ARG A 44 8.86 -22.30 9.76
CA ARG A 44 7.48 -21.86 9.52
C ARG A 44 7.42 -20.43 9.04
N GLU A 45 6.46 -20.11 8.19
CA GLU A 45 6.21 -18.74 7.75
C GLU A 45 5.62 -17.90 8.90
N ILE A 46 6.02 -16.64 9.04
CA ILE A 46 5.70 -15.79 10.21
C ILE A 46 4.20 -15.48 10.36
N SER A 47 3.48 -15.23 9.27
CA SER A 47 2.04 -14.94 9.31
C SER A 47 1.25 -16.14 9.84
N SER A 48 1.69 -17.38 9.52
CA SER A 48 1.10 -18.60 10.07
C SER A 48 1.26 -18.75 11.60
N GLN A 49 2.15 -17.97 12.22
CA GLN A 49 2.46 -18.04 13.65
C GLN A 49 1.93 -16.83 14.44
N SER A 50 1.36 -15.82 13.79
CA SER A 50 0.89 -14.59 14.44
C SER A 50 -0.43 -14.12 13.83
N MET A 51 -1.50 -14.17 14.62
CA MET A 51 -2.81 -13.66 14.21
C MET A 51 -2.76 -12.16 13.86
N ILE A 52 -1.89 -11.39 14.52
CA ILE A 52 -1.73 -9.95 14.23
C ILE A 52 -1.11 -9.76 12.85
N ILE A 53 -0.12 -10.56 12.49
CA ILE A 53 0.52 -10.46 11.17
C ILE A 53 -0.43 -10.99 10.09
N GLN A 54 -1.08 -12.11 10.35
CA GLN A 54 -2.09 -12.68 9.46
C GLN A 54 -3.23 -11.70 9.18
N SER A 55 -3.67 -10.91 10.16
CA SER A 55 -4.77 -9.96 9.99
C SER A 55 -4.39 -8.73 9.17
N ILE A 56 -3.09 -8.41 9.03
CA ILE A 56 -2.61 -7.28 8.24
C ILE A 56 -2.03 -7.68 6.87
N THR A 57 -1.65 -8.94 6.69
CA THR A 57 -1.17 -9.51 5.43
C THR A 57 -2.31 -9.64 4.42
N GLY A 58 -2.07 -9.25 3.17
CA GLY A 58 -3.03 -9.40 2.08
C GLY A 58 -4.24 -8.47 2.14
N ILE A 59 -4.25 -7.47 3.04
CA ILE A 59 -5.29 -6.44 3.04
C ILE A 59 -5.22 -5.67 1.72
N ASN A 60 -6.29 -5.78 0.92
CA ASN A 60 -6.45 -4.97 -0.27
C ASN A 60 -6.76 -3.52 0.14
N ARG A 61 -5.77 -2.64 0.03
CA ARG A 61 -5.95 -1.20 0.24
C ARG A 61 -6.08 -0.52 -1.11
N GLN A 62 -7.31 -0.19 -1.48
CA GLN A 62 -7.56 0.75 -2.57
C GLN A 62 -7.69 2.14 -1.95
N ASP A 63 -6.67 2.97 -2.14
CA ASP A 63 -6.71 4.39 -1.80
C ASP A 63 -6.28 5.19 -3.01
N TYR A 64 -6.97 6.30 -3.19
CA TYR A 64 -6.76 7.26 -4.26
C TYR A 64 -6.87 8.64 -3.65
N LYS A 65 -5.75 9.36 -3.64
CA LYS A 65 -5.74 10.73 -3.15
C LYS A 65 -5.80 11.68 -4.33
N LEU A 66 -6.72 12.62 -4.22
CA LEU A 66 -6.85 13.71 -5.17
C LEU A 66 -6.32 14.99 -4.55
N TYR A 67 -5.24 15.50 -5.09
CA TYR A 67 -4.65 16.77 -4.68
C TYR A 67 -5.14 17.90 -5.58
N TYR A 68 -5.60 18.98 -4.95
CA TYR A 68 -6.04 20.20 -5.63
C TYR A 68 -5.70 21.44 -4.77
N PRO A 69 -5.63 22.64 -5.36
CA PRO A 69 -5.31 23.85 -4.62
C PRO A 69 -6.39 24.19 -3.60
N LYS A 70 -6.02 24.24 -2.31
CA LYS A 70 -6.95 24.54 -1.21
C LYS A 70 -7.57 25.94 -1.31
N GLU A 71 -6.83 26.91 -1.85
CA GLU A 71 -7.24 28.31 -1.96
C GLU A 71 -8.41 28.55 -2.92
N LEU A 72 -8.78 27.53 -3.70
CA LEU A 72 -9.84 27.60 -4.71
C LEU A 72 -11.17 27.01 -4.22
N VAL A 73 -11.26 26.70 -2.91
CA VAL A 73 -12.45 26.19 -2.21
C VAL A 73 -12.76 27.05 -0.99
#